data_AF-A0A9D5SJA2-F1
#
_entry.id   AF-A0A9D5SJA2-F1
#
_cell.length_a   1.000
_cell.length_b   1.000
_cell.length_c   1.000
_cell.angle_alpha   90.00
_cell.angle_beta   90.00
_cell.angle_gamma   90.00
#
_symmetry.space_group_name_H-M   'P 1'
#
loop_
_entity.id
_entity.type
_entity.pdbx_description
1 polymer ?
#
loop_
_entity_poly.entity_id
_entity_poly.type
_entity_poly.pdbx_seq_one_letter_code
_entity_poly.pdbx_strand_id
1 'polypeptide(L)'
;MIDLKILRENPELIKQNCARRGSAVNVDTLLALDVEYRNLLSDVENMRSERNRLSKECKDNPAARDQVRELKERISASEGHLNRLEDKISAMASFLPNCWPMMCRMGRLMQTMWNCARWG
;
A
#
# COMPACT_ATOMS: atom_id res chain seq x y z
N MET A 1 9.10 3.87 6.97
CA MET A 1 8.28 3.74 5.75
C MET A 1 7.13 4.73 5.88
N ILE A 2 6.77 5.47 4.83
CA ILE A 2 5.61 6.36 4.89
C ILE A 2 4.34 5.52 5.04
N ASP A 3 3.46 5.91 5.97
CA ASP A 3 2.17 5.28 6.14
C ASP A 3 1.30 5.50 4.90
N LEU A 4 0.88 4.41 4.25
CA LEU A 4 -0.05 4.43 3.11
C LEU A 4 -1.38 5.13 3.45
N LYS A 5 -1.73 5.23 4.74
CA LYS A 5 -2.88 5.99 5.23
C LYS A 5 -2.79 7.47 4.84
N ILE A 6 -1.60 8.08 4.93
CA ILE A 6 -1.38 9.49 4.62
C ILE A 6 -1.58 9.74 3.12
N LEU A 7 -1.23 8.76 2.28
CA LEU A 7 -1.48 8.82 0.84
C LEU A 7 -2.97 8.86 0.51
N ARG A 8 -3.81 8.22 1.33
CA ARG A 8 -5.26 8.16 1.16
C ARG A 8 -5.96 9.40 1.69
N GLU A 9 -5.55 9.87 2.85
CA GLU A 9 -6.19 11.03 3.49
C GLU A 9 -5.82 12.34 2.81
N ASN A 10 -4.58 12.49 2.35
CA ASN A 10 -4.09 13.75 1.79
C ASN A 10 -3.13 13.55 0.60
N PRO A 11 -3.63 13.09 -0.57
CA PRO A 11 -2.80 12.90 -1.77
C PRO A 11 -2.14 14.21 -2.24
N GLU A 12 -2.81 15.35 -2.07
CA GLU A 12 -2.26 16.66 -2.48
C GLU A 12 -1.05 17.12 -1.66
N LEU A 13 -1.03 16.81 -0.36
CA LEU A 13 0.13 17.10 0.49
C LEU A 13 1.37 16.35 0.03
N ILE A 14 1.19 15.11 -0.47
CA ILE A 14 2.30 14.30 -0.97
C ILE A 14 2.73 14.80 -2.34
N LYS A 15 1.81 15.16 -3.25
CA LYS A 15 2.14 15.81 -4.53
C LYS A 15 2.97 17.09 -4.31
N GLN A 16 2.56 17.94 -3.38
CA GLN A 16 3.32 19.15 -3.02
C GLN A 16 4.69 18.84 -2.41
N ASN A 17 4.79 17.82 -1.54
CA ASN A 17 6.08 17.41 -0.98
C ASN A 17 7.04 16.81 -2.03
N CYS A 18 6.52 16.00 -2.95
CA CYS A 18 7.27 15.44 -4.06
C CYS A 18 7.78 16.55 -5.00
N ALA A 19 6.92 17.52 -5.36
CA ALA A 19 7.31 18.68 -6.14
C ALA A 19 8.38 19.53 -5.43
N ARG A 20 8.23 19.78 -4.11
CA ARG A 20 9.21 20.54 -3.31
C ARG A 20 10.57 19.86 -3.20
N ARG A 21 10.65 18.53 -3.30
CA ARG A 21 11.91 17.77 -3.26
C ARG A 21 12.46 17.43 -4.65
N GLY A 22 11.74 17.76 -5.73
CA GLY A 22 12.12 17.40 -7.09
C GLY A 22 12.01 15.91 -7.40
N SER A 23 11.26 15.14 -6.60
CA SER A 23 11.03 13.72 -6.84
C SER A 23 9.85 13.52 -7.79
N ALA A 24 10.12 12.97 -8.98
CA ALA A 24 9.12 12.59 -9.98
C ALA A 24 8.41 11.26 -9.62
N VAL A 25 7.94 11.12 -8.38
CA VAL A 25 7.15 9.95 -7.98
C VAL A 25 5.71 10.17 -8.44
N ASN A 26 5.21 9.28 -9.31
CA ASN A 26 3.83 9.33 -9.80
C ASN A 26 2.85 8.85 -8.71
N VAL A 27 2.34 9.81 -7.92
CA VAL A 27 1.36 9.57 -6.85
C VAL A 27 0.09 8.91 -7.40
N ASP A 28 -0.33 9.28 -8.61
CA ASP A 28 -1.52 8.72 -9.26
C ASP A 28 -1.35 7.22 -9.58
N THR A 29 -0.15 6.77 -9.98
CA THR A 29 0.15 5.34 -10.20
C THR A 29 0.11 4.57 -8.88
N LEU A 30 0.64 5.15 -7.80
CA LEU A 30 0.62 4.50 -6.49
C LEU A 30 -0.81 4.37 -5.94
N LEU A 31 -1.67 5.37 -6.19
CA LEU A 31 -3.08 5.32 -5.83
C LEU A 31 -3.83 4.23 -6.61
N ALA A 32 -3.57 4.09 -7.91
CA ALA A 32 -4.16 3.04 -8.73
C ALA A 32 -3.78 1.63 -8.24
N LEU A 33 -2.50 1.42 -7.92
CA LEU A 33 -2.00 0.14 -7.37
C LEU A 33 -2.63 -0.17 -6.00
N ASP A 34 -2.84 0.82 -5.15
CA ASP A 34 -3.52 0.63 -3.86
C ASP A 34 -5.00 0.26 -4.03
N VAL A 35 -5.68 0.79 -5.05
CA VAL A 35 -7.06 0.41 -5.38
C VAL A 35 -7.11 -1.03 -5.87
N GLU A 36 -6.23 -1.42 -6.78
CA GLU A 36 -6.14 -2.81 -7.28
C GLU A 36 -5.86 -3.79 -6.14
N TYR A 37 -4.92 -3.45 -5.25
CA TYR A 37 -4.60 -4.26 -4.06
C TYR A 37 -5.82 -4.48 -3.16
N ARG A 38 -6.62 -3.44 -2.91
CA ARG A 38 -7.84 -3.53 -2.09
C ARG A 38 -8.95 -4.35 -2.73
N ASN A 39 -9.13 -4.23 -4.05
CA ASN A 39 -10.08 -5.03 -4.80
C ASN A 39 -9.70 -6.51 -4.73
N LEU A 40 -8.44 -6.84 -5.02
CA LEU A 40 -7.92 -8.21 -4.94
C LEU A 40 -8.00 -8.79 -3.52
N LEU A 41 -7.74 -7.99 -2.49
CA LEU A 41 -7.88 -8.42 -1.11
C LEU A 41 -9.34 -8.80 -0.79
N SER A 42 -10.30 -7.99 -1.25
CA SER A 42 -11.72 -8.28 -1.09
C SER A 42 -12.12 -9.54 -1.85
N ASP A 43 -11.61 -9.73 -3.06
CA ASP A 43 -11.86 -10.93 -3.86
C ASP A 43 -11.30 -12.19 -3.19
N VAL A 44 -10.09 -12.11 -2.62
CA VAL A 44 -9.49 -13.23 -1.86
C VAL A 44 -10.32 -13.56 -0.62
N GLU A 45 -10.83 -12.57 0.11
CA GLU A 45 -11.68 -12.82 1.27
C GLU A 45 -13.03 -13.44 0.87
N ASN A 46 -13.62 -12.98 -0.25
CA ASN A 46 -14.81 -13.59 -0.83
C ASN A 46 -14.56 -15.06 -1.22
N MET A 47 -13.43 -15.35 -1.86
CA MET A 47 -13.04 -16.72 -2.22
C MET A 47 -12.79 -17.60 -0.99
N ARG A 48 -12.21 -17.04 0.09
CA ARG A 48 -12.03 -17.75 1.38
C ARG A 48 -13.37 -18.07 2.04
N SER A 49 -14.30 -17.12 2.02
CA SER A 49 -15.67 -17.30 2.50
C SER A 49 -16.40 -18.40 1.71
N GLU A 50 -16.29 -18.38 0.38
CA GLU A 50 -16.89 -19.38 -0.49
C GLU A 50 -16.31 -20.78 -0.27
N ARG A 51 -14.97 -20.87 -0.12
CA ARG A 51 -14.31 -22.12 0.27
C ARG A 51 -14.83 -22.64 1.61
N ASN A 52 -15.05 -21.78 2.60
CA ASN A 52 -15.58 -22.19 3.90
C ASN A 52 -17.04 -22.66 3.81
N ARG A 53 -17.86 -22.04 2.96
CA ARG A 53 -19.23 -22.49 2.68
C ARG A 53 -19.24 -23.86 2.01
N LEU A 54 -18.50 -24.01 0.92
CA LEU A 54 -18.38 -25.27 0.20
C LEU A 54 -17.76 -26.37 1.05
N SER A 55 -16.79 -26.04 1.91
CA SER A 55 -16.22 -27.02 2.85
C SER A 55 -17.23 -27.53 3.88
N LYS A 56 -18.29 -26.76 4.20
CA LYS A 56 -19.39 -27.21 5.05
C LYS A 56 -20.35 -28.11 4.27
N GLU A 57 -20.70 -27.76 3.04
CA GLU A 57 -21.57 -28.58 2.16
C GLU A 57 -20.90 -29.88 1.69
N CYS A 58 -19.57 -29.88 1.58
CA CYS A 58 -18.77 -31.05 1.17
C CYS A 58 -18.78 -32.18 2.22
N LYS A 59 -19.25 -31.91 3.46
CA LYS A 59 -19.55 -32.97 4.43
C LYS A 59 -20.71 -33.86 3.98
N ASP A 60 -21.67 -33.29 3.26
CA ASP A 60 -22.90 -33.97 2.86
C ASP A 60 -22.85 -34.51 1.43
N ASN A 61 -21.97 -33.99 0.56
CA ASN A 61 -21.85 -34.44 -0.83
C ASN A 61 -20.39 -34.53 -1.34
N PRO A 62 -19.90 -35.73 -1.73
CA PRO A 62 -18.51 -35.92 -2.18
C PRO A 62 -18.15 -35.22 -3.51
N ALA A 63 -19.14 -34.80 -4.31
CA ALA A 63 -18.92 -34.08 -5.57
C ALA A 63 -18.35 -32.66 -5.39
N ALA A 64 -18.51 -32.06 -4.21
CA ALA A 64 -18.00 -30.71 -3.91
C ALA A 64 -16.48 -30.68 -3.66
N ARG A 65 -15.79 -31.83 -3.65
CA ARG A 65 -14.34 -31.91 -3.40
C ARG A 65 -13.50 -31.29 -4.50
N ASP A 66 -13.92 -31.44 -5.76
CA ASP A 66 -13.16 -30.91 -6.89
C ASP A 66 -13.25 -29.38 -6.97
N GLN A 67 -14.43 -28.80 -6.69
CA GLN A 67 -14.62 -27.36 -6.60
C GLN A 67 -13.79 -26.70 -5.50
N VAL A 68 -13.62 -27.38 -4.36
CA VAL A 68 -12.76 -26.90 -3.27
C VAL A 68 -11.28 -26.91 -3.67
N ARG A 69 -10.83 -27.89 -4.45
CA ARG A 69 -9.44 -27.92 -4.97
C ARG A 69 -9.19 -26.79 -5.96
N GLU A 70 -10.12 -26.56 -6.89
CA GLU A 70 -10.03 -25.47 -7.86
C GLU A 70 -10.01 -24.10 -7.18
N LEU A 71 -10.85 -23.89 -6.16
CA LEU A 71 -10.83 -22.66 -5.36
C LEU A 71 -9.52 -22.48 -4.60
N LYS A 72 -8.91 -23.56 -4.10
CA LYS A 72 -7.60 -23.49 -3.42
C LYS A 72 -6.50 -23.03 -4.38
N GLU A 73 -6.50 -23.52 -5.62
CA GLU A 73 -5.57 -23.09 -6.66
C GLU A 73 -5.78 -21.62 -7.04
N ARG A 74 -7.04 -21.19 -7.19
CA ARG A 74 -7.40 -19.78 -7.45
C ARG A 74 -6.98 -18.84 -6.32
N ILE A 75 -7.15 -19.26 -5.07
CA ILE A 75 -6.69 -18.50 -3.89
C ILE A 75 -5.16 -18.38 -3.93
N SER A 76 -4.42 -19.47 -4.16
CA SER A 76 -2.96 -19.45 -4.23
C SER A 76 -2.44 -18.55 -5.35
N ALA A 77 -3.08 -18.57 -6.52
CA ALA A 77 -2.76 -17.68 -7.64
C ALA A 77 -3.01 -16.20 -7.29
N SER A 78 -4.11 -15.91 -6.59
CA SER A 78 -4.49 -14.56 -6.19
C SER A 78 -3.58 -14.01 -5.08
N GLU A 79 -3.17 -14.85 -4.13
CA GLU A 79 -2.15 -14.53 -3.11
C GLU A 79 -0.80 -14.23 -3.76
N GLY A 80 -0.42 -14.97 -4.81
CA GLY A 80 0.76 -14.65 -5.62
C GLY A 80 0.67 -13.28 -6.32
N HIS A 81 -0.52 -12.89 -6.78
CA HIS A 81 -0.75 -11.57 -7.35
C HIS A 81 -0.67 -10.46 -6.29
N LEU A 82 -1.25 -10.69 -5.11
CA LEU A 82 -1.18 -9.76 -3.98
C LEU A 82 0.26 -9.47 -3.57
N ASN A 83 1.09 -10.50 -3.40
CA ASN A 83 2.51 -10.32 -3.04
C ASN A 83 3.26 -9.47 -4.08
N ARG A 84 3.01 -9.70 -5.38
CA ARG A 84 3.62 -8.90 -6.45
C ARG A 84 3.20 -7.43 -6.41
N LEU A 85 1.95 -7.14 -6.05
CA LEU A 85 1.47 -5.77 -5.90
C LEU A 85 2.05 -5.13 -4.65
N GLU A 86 2.14 -5.87 -3.54
CA GLU A 86 2.76 -5.40 -2.30
C GLU A 86 4.24 -5.05 -2.52
N ASP A 87 4.99 -5.89 -3.23
CA ASP A 87 6.39 -5.62 -3.59
C ASP A 87 6.54 -4.34 -4.42
N LYS A 88 5.65 -4.14 -5.41
CA LYS A 88 5.64 -2.92 -6.23
C LYS A 88 5.33 -1.68 -5.38
N ILE A 89 4.35 -1.77 -4.49
CA ILE A 89 3.97 -0.69 -3.59
C ILE A 89 5.12 -0.38 -2.63
N SER A 90 5.75 -1.39 -2.04
CA SER A 90 6.88 -1.26 -1.13
C SER A 90 8.10 -0.63 -1.82
N ALA A 91 8.41 -1.07 -3.04
CA ALA A 91 9.47 -0.48 -3.85
C ALA A 91 9.20 1.02 -4.12
N MET A 92 7.99 1.38 -4.57
CA MET A 92 7.60 2.78 -4.79
C MET A 92 7.59 3.60 -3.50
N ALA A 93 7.14 3.01 -2.38
CA ALA A 93 7.14 3.63 -1.06
C ALA A 93 8.55 3.88 -0.51
N SER A 94 9.54 3.09 -0.94
CA SER A 94 10.94 3.28 -0.54
C SER A 94 11.57 4.50 -1.23
N PHE A 95 11.10 4.83 -2.43
CA PHE A 95 11.50 6.06 -3.13
C PHE A 95 10.78 7.30 -2.60
N LEU A 96 9.72 7.14 -1.82
CA LEU A 96 8.99 8.26 -1.23
C LEU A 96 9.81 8.88 -0.09
N PRO A 97 10.21 10.15 -0.23
CA PRO A 97 11.03 10.79 0.78
C PRO A 97 10.18 11.18 2.00
N ASN A 98 10.71 11.04 3.21
CA ASN A 98 9.96 11.24 4.47
C ASN A 98 9.18 12.57 4.48
N CYS A 99 7.91 12.55 4.89
CA CYS A 99 7.06 13.74 4.91
C CYS A 99 7.56 14.73 5.97
N TRP A 100 7.59 16.02 5.62
CA TRP A 100 7.99 17.07 6.57
C TRP A 100 6.95 17.20 7.69
N PRO A 101 7.38 17.34 8.96
CA PRO A 101 6.49 17.79 10.01
C PRO A 101 5.95 19.17 9.65
N MET A 102 4.65 19.39 9.88
CA MET A 102 3.95 20.66 9.63
C MET A 102 4.62 21.87 10.30
N MET A 103 5.50 21.64 11.30
CA MET A 103 6.23 22.64 12.07
C MET A 103 7.51 23.17 11.39
N CYS A 104 7.96 22.59 10.27
CA CYS A 104 9.10 23.13 9.54
C CYS A 104 8.69 24.37 8.74
N ARG A 105 8.67 25.49 9.45
CA ARG A 105 8.49 26.85 8.94
C ARG A 105 9.55 27.12 7.88
N MET A 106 9.20 27.00 6.60
CA MET A 106 10.16 27.21 5.51
C MET A 106 10.19 28.68 5.13
N GLY A 107 11.14 29.41 5.72
CA GLY A 107 11.66 30.67 5.22
C GLY A 107 13.17 30.68 5.40
N ARG A 108 13.93 30.56 4.29
CA ARG A 108 15.39 30.73 4.19
C ARG A 108 16.25 29.91 5.18
N LEU A 109 16.50 28.64 4.86
CA LEU A 109 17.68 27.92 5.38
C LEU A 109 18.92 28.20 4.52
N MET A 110 19.33 29.46 4.48
CA MET A 110 20.68 29.85 4.08
C MET A 110 21.30 30.88 5.04
N GLN A 111 20.70 31.10 6.23
CA GLN A 111 21.18 32.14 7.15
C GLN A 111 21.18 31.82 8.65
N THR A 112 20.62 30.69 9.10
CA THR A 112 20.54 30.39 10.55
C THR A 112 21.32 29.16 10.99
N MET A 113 22.34 28.74 10.22
CA MET A 113 23.27 27.67 10.62
C MET A 113 24.55 28.22 11.28
N TRP A 114 24.48 29.40 11.93
CA TRP A 114 25.66 30.08 12.47
C TRP A 114 25.57 30.55 13.93
N ASN A 115 24.51 30.22 14.68
CA ASN A 115 24.38 30.68 16.08
C ASN A 115 24.00 29.57 17.09
N CYS A 116 24.40 28.32 16.83
CA CYS A 116 24.30 27.25 17.85
C CYS A 116 25.61 27.00 18.63
N ALA A 117 26.68 27.75 18.34
CA ALA A 117 27.98 27.59 19.00
C ALA A 117 28.37 28.84 19.79
N ARG A 118 27.60 29.19 20.81
CA ARG A 118 28.11 30.03 21.91
C ARG A 118 27.51 29.56 23.22
N TRP A 119 27.98 28.40 23.67
CA TRP A 119 27.89 28.00 25.06
C TRP A 119 28.96 28.78 25.82
N GLY A 120 28.52 29.56 26.80
CA GLY A 120 29.37 30.20 27.81
C GLY A 120 29.74 29.24 28.92
#